data_AF-A0A536LDJ2-F1
#
_entry.id   AF-A0A536LDJ2-F1
#
_cell.length_a   1.000
_cell.length_b   1.000
_cell.length_c   1.000
_cell.angle_alpha   90.00
_cell.angle_beta   90.00
_cell.angle_gamma   90.00
#
_symmetry.space_group_name_H-M   'P 1'
#
loop_
_entity.id
_entity.type
_entity.pdbx_description
1 polymer ?
#
loop_
_entity_poly.entity_id
_entity_poly.type
_entity_poly.pdbx_seq_one_letter_code
_entity_poly.pdbx_strand_id
1 'polypeptide(L)'
;MRDRGKNGDDAGGNELTGSGSSPRVTPRQAQILDLAAAGLSDKQIARRLRVAHRTVRTHFENLFMDQGIRNRSQAIAIWSRRPTQGHKARPADECPYPKPFPPGFVECPAYEATQMVTLDISHRPLGAVWTCRHLESRLMPNTDYRWYGACAIGDAEARRRWSAAIGADRLYEISQLRQEVSAVSGPYIQRLIELKRAEQSEARPGVGQMQGVVDEFMTEMMRLLQSRKAVLDELHLPLRAVLQLVRVAIDRFVEQGLSEPEWEVPDEVLTQFPDDIRSYFRPRQAGDGRDKLDHTDGETA
;
A
#
# COMPACT_ATOMS: atom_id res chain seq x y z
N MET A 1 26.27 43.39 -49.19
CA MET A 1 27.06 42.15 -49.01
C MET A 1 26.63 41.52 -47.69
N ARG A 2 25.98 40.34 -47.76
CA ARG A 2 25.40 39.52 -46.66
C ARG A 2 24.20 40.17 -45.94
N ASP A 3 22.94 39.81 -46.15
CA ASP A 3 22.20 38.55 -46.39
C ASP A 3 22.10 37.59 -45.18
N ARG A 4 20.85 37.15 -44.96
CA ARG A 4 20.24 36.23 -43.96
C ARG A 4 19.86 36.84 -42.60
N GLY A 5 18.61 36.77 -42.10
CA GLY A 5 17.40 36.06 -42.54
C GLY A 5 16.73 35.36 -41.34
N LYS A 6 15.40 35.54 -41.22
CA LYS A 6 14.38 34.77 -40.45
C LYS A 6 14.37 34.93 -38.92
N ASN A 7 13.32 35.51 -38.34
CA ASN A 7 11.94 34.98 -38.10
C ASN A 7 11.91 33.76 -37.18
N GLY A 8 11.11 33.87 -36.11
CA GLY A 8 10.34 32.75 -35.60
C GLY A 8 10.40 32.54 -34.09
N ASP A 9 9.44 33.18 -33.42
CA ASP A 9 8.57 32.57 -32.42
C ASP A 9 9.12 32.27 -31.01
N ASP A 10 8.77 33.20 -30.12
CA ASP A 10 8.54 32.99 -28.70
C ASP A 10 7.56 31.82 -28.45
N ALA A 11 8.05 30.74 -27.85
CA ALA A 11 7.24 29.76 -27.15
C ALA A 11 8.05 29.17 -26.00
N GLY A 12 7.46 29.17 -24.81
CA GLY A 12 8.12 28.88 -23.55
C GLY A 12 8.60 27.43 -23.37
N GLY A 13 9.52 27.28 -22.44
CA GLY A 13 10.07 26.01 -22.00
C GLY A 13 10.90 26.21 -20.74
N ASN A 14 10.22 26.33 -19.61
CA ASN A 14 10.78 26.37 -18.27
C ASN A 14 11.50 25.05 -17.96
N GLU A 15 12.78 24.95 -18.31
CA GLU A 15 13.66 23.84 -17.89
C GLU A 15 14.12 24.05 -16.44
N LEU A 16 13.26 23.68 -15.49
CA LEU A 16 13.62 23.44 -14.10
C LEU A 16 14.43 22.13 -13.99
N THR A 17 15.69 22.15 -14.44
CA THR A 17 16.67 21.12 -14.10
C THR A 17 17.27 21.43 -12.72
N GLY A 18 16.46 21.23 -11.68
CA GLY A 18 16.91 21.25 -10.29
C GLY A 18 17.77 20.02 -9.98
N SER A 19 19.05 20.07 -10.36
CA SER A 19 20.08 19.15 -9.87
C SER A 19 20.01 19.08 -8.34
N GLY A 20 19.67 17.91 -7.82
CA GLY A 20 19.53 17.63 -6.39
C GLY A 20 20.87 17.75 -5.66
N SER A 21 21.26 18.97 -5.32
CA SER A 21 22.37 19.17 -4.38
C SER A 21 21.92 18.70 -3.00
N SER A 22 22.48 17.57 -2.57
CA SER A 22 22.35 17.08 -1.21
C SER A 22 22.78 18.18 -0.23
N PRO A 23 21.97 18.55 0.80
CA PRO A 23 22.32 19.64 1.69
C PRO A 23 23.73 19.52 2.30
N ARG A 24 24.50 20.60 2.30
CA ARG A 24 25.82 20.60 2.95
C ARG A 24 25.62 20.58 4.46
N VAL A 25 25.68 19.39 5.05
CA VAL A 25 25.52 19.19 6.49
C VAL A 25 26.88 18.98 7.16
N THR A 26 27.04 19.53 8.36
CA THR A 26 28.18 19.18 9.21
C THR A 26 28.04 17.74 9.73
N PRO A 27 29.14 17.06 10.14
CA PRO A 27 29.06 15.72 10.72
C PRO A 27 28.11 15.64 11.93
N ARG A 28 28.03 16.71 12.72
CA ARG A 28 27.13 16.76 13.88
C ARG A 28 25.66 16.90 13.48
N GLN A 29 25.36 17.72 12.47
CA GLN A 29 24.02 17.82 11.90
C GLN A 29 23.60 16.50 11.23
N ALA A 30 24.52 15.80 10.55
CA ALA A 30 24.26 14.47 10.01
C ALA A 30 23.85 13.47 11.10
N GLN A 31 24.62 13.39 12.20
CA GLN A 31 24.27 12.53 13.35
C GLN A 31 22.90 12.87 13.96
N ILE A 32 22.56 14.15 14.05
CA ILE A 32 21.26 14.59 14.57
C ILE A 32 20.14 14.21 13.59
N LEU A 33 20.35 14.44 12.29
CA LEU A 33 19.40 14.08 11.23
C LEU A 33 19.18 12.56 11.15
N ASP A 34 20.23 11.77 11.36
CA ASP A 34 20.16 10.31 11.41
C ASP A 34 19.25 9.81 12.53
N LEU A 35 19.46 10.34 13.75
CA LEU A 35 18.63 9.99 14.90
C LEU A 35 17.21 10.53 14.76
N ALA A 36 17.04 11.71 14.17
CA ALA A 36 15.73 12.29 13.89
C ALA A 36 14.96 11.50 12.82
N ALA A 37 15.64 11.05 11.76
CA ALA A 37 15.09 10.15 10.74
C ALA A 37 14.77 8.75 11.30
N ALA A 38 15.44 8.34 12.38
CA ALA A 38 15.08 7.17 13.16
C ALA A 38 13.87 7.38 14.10
N GLY A 39 13.25 8.56 14.10
CA GLY A 39 12.03 8.84 14.86
C GLY A 39 12.27 9.38 16.27
N LEU A 40 13.51 9.67 16.66
CA LEU A 40 13.79 10.19 18.00
C LEU A 40 13.39 11.68 18.11
N SER A 41 12.75 12.03 19.22
CA SER A 41 12.52 13.42 19.62
C SER A 41 13.84 14.13 19.97
N ASP A 42 13.86 15.46 19.89
CA ASP A 42 15.04 16.27 20.22
C ASP A 42 15.58 15.98 21.63
N LYS A 43 14.69 15.68 22.59
CA LYS A 43 15.08 15.25 23.96
C LYS A 43 15.77 13.89 23.96
N GLN A 44 15.28 12.93 23.19
CA GLN A 44 15.91 11.61 23.04
C GLN A 44 17.25 11.72 22.32
N ILE A 45 17.34 12.54 21.27
CA ILE A 45 18.58 12.83 20.54
C ILE A 45 19.61 13.45 21.49
N ALA A 46 19.21 14.47 22.24
CA ALA A 46 20.08 15.16 23.20
C ALA A 46 20.68 14.20 24.24
N ARG A 47 19.83 13.33 24.81
CA ARG A 47 20.25 12.28 25.74
C ARG A 47 21.21 11.28 25.11
N ARG A 48 20.93 10.83 23.88
CA ARG A 48 21.76 9.85 23.17
C ARG A 48 23.11 10.41 22.74
N LEU A 49 23.16 11.70 22.38
CA LEU A 49 24.36 12.41 21.97
C LEU A 49 25.09 13.11 23.12
N ARG A 50 24.60 12.96 24.36
CA ARG A 50 25.12 13.60 25.59
C ARG A 50 25.30 15.12 25.45
N VAL A 51 24.29 15.79 24.91
CA VAL A 51 24.24 17.27 24.78
C VAL A 51 22.97 17.83 25.39
N ALA A 52 22.93 19.15 25.60
CA ALA A 52 21.71 19.83 26.02
C ALA A 52 20.66 19.80 24.89
N HIS A 53 19.37 19.75 25.28
CA HIS A 53 18.25 19.82 24.34
C HIS A 53 18.31 21.06 23.44
N ARG A 54 18.72 22.22 24.00
CA ARG A 54 18.91 23.46 23.27
C ARG A 54 19.96 23.33 22.16
N THR A 55 21.03 22.57 22.37
CA THR A 55 22.09 22.36 21.37
C THR A 55 21.56 21.64 20.14
N VAL A 56 20.70 20.62 20.31
CA VAL A 56 20.05 19.92 19.19
C VAL A 56 19.18 20.88 18.38
N ARG A 57 18.39 21.71 19.06
CA ARG A 57 17.55 22.73 18.42
C ARG A 57 18.39 23.76 17.64
N THR A 58 19.49 24.24 18.20
CA THR A 58 20.40 25.16 17.51
C THR A 58 21.02 24.53 16.26
N HIS A 59 21.38 23.24 16.29
CA HIS A 59 21.86 22.56 15.09
C HIS A 59 20.79 22.49 13.98
N PHE A 60 19.52 22.30 14.33
CA PHE A 60 18.40 22.37 13.39
C PHE A 60 18.16 23.79 12.86
N GLU A 61 18.17 24.80 13.73
CA GLU A 61 18.00 26.21 13.35
C GLU A 61 19.08 26.65 12.35
N ASN A 62 20.34 26.32 12.61
CA ASN A 62 21.44 26.61 11.69
C ASN A 62 21.27 25.85 10.37
N LEU A 63 20.87 24.58 10.43
CA LEU A 63 20.59 23.78 9.23
C LEU A 63 19.46 24.39 8.37
N PHE A 64 18.42 24.93 9.01
CA PHE A 64 17.29 25.55 8.33
C PHE A 64 17.70 26.83 7.62
N MET A 65 18.47 27.69 8.29
CA MET A 65 18.97 28.94 7.72
C MET A 65 19.94 28.69 6.56
N ASP A 66 20.88 27.76 6.73
CA ASP A 66 21.94 27.52 5.73
C ASP A 66 21.43 26.87 4.44
N GLN A 67 20.28 26.18 4.48
CA GLN A 67 19.81 25.32 3.38
C GLN A 67 18.38 25.64 2.92
N GLY A 68 17.75 26.72 3.40
CA GLY A 68 16.38 27.10 3.03
C GLY A 68 15.32 26.06 3.43
N ILE A 69 15.61 25.24 4.45
CA ILE A 69 14.71 24.19 4.93
C ILE A 69 13.77 24.78 5.97
N ARG A 70 12.46 24.58 5.81
CA ARG A 70 11.44 25.26 6.62
C ARG A 70 11.24 24.63 8.00
N ASN A 71 11.44 23.32 8.13
CA ASN A 71 11.20 22.62 9.39
C ASN A 71 11.91 21.26 9.47
N ARG A 72 11.91 20.68 10.68
CA ARG A 72 12.50 19.37 11.00
C ARG A 72 11.99 18.27 10.07
N SER A 73 10.69 18.23 9.78
CA SER A 73 10.09 17.21 8.92
C SER A 73 10.61 17.29 7.49
N GLN A 74 10.73 18.50 6.93
CA GLN A 74 11.32 18.73 5.63
C GLN A 74 12.81 18.36 5.61
N ALA A 75 13.57 18.68 6.67
CA ALA A 75 14.97 18.29 6.79
C ALA A 75 15.14 16.77 6.81
N ILE A 76 14.30 16.07 7.58
CA ILE A 76 14.29 14.60 7.63
C ILE A 76 13.93 14.00 6.27
N ALA A 77 12.91 14.55 5.59
CA ALA A 77 12.48 14.07 4.29
C ALA A 77 13.58 14.21 3.23
N ILE A 78 14.29 15.35 3.21
CA ILE A 78 15.42 15.57 2.30
C ILE A 78 16.59 14.66 2.68
N TRP A 79 16.91 14.52 3.96
CA TRP A 79 17.99 13.65 4.46
C TRP A 79 17.75 12.18 4.10
N SER A 80 16.52 11.71 4.25
CA SER A 80 16.12 10.30 4.02
C SER A 80 16.09 9.91 2.54
N ARG A 81 16.13 10.87 1.61
CA ARG A 81 16.21 10.60 0.16
C ARG A 81 17.62 10.23 -0.30
N ARG A 82 18.65 10.39 0.54
CA ARG A 82 20.01 9.99 0.18
C ARG A 82 20.16 8.48 0.23
N PRO A 83 20.82 7.85 -0.75
CA PRO A 83 21.36 6.51 -0.57
C PRO A 83 22.41 6.60 0.54
N THR A 84 22.03 6.22 1.76
CA THR A 84 22.92 6.31 2.92
C THR A 84 23.89 5.15 2.87
N GLN A 85 25.18 5.44 2.70
CA GLN A 85 26.24 4.50 3.05
C GLN A 85 26.24 4.34 4.58
N GLY A 86 25.69 3.23 5.08
CA GLY A 86 25.95 2.77 6.45
C GLY A 86 24.84 2.92 7.49
N HIS A 87 23.60 3.26 7.14
CA HIS A 87 22.48 3.10 8.10
C HIS A 87 21.96 1.67 8.08
N LYS A 88 21.62 1.17 9.29
CA LYS A 88 21.04 -0.16 9.55
C LYS A 88 20.18 -0.64 8.39
N ALA A 89 20.48 -1.84 7.89
CA ALA A 89 19.77 -2.46 6.78
C ALA A 89 18.26 -2.24 6.94
N ARG A 90 17.65 -1.62 5.93
CA ARG A 90 16.19 -1.53 5.88
C ARG A 90 15.62 -2.95 5.98
N PRO A 91 14.45 -3.15 6.61
CA PRO A 91 13.85 -4.46 6.69
C PRO A 91 13.78 -5.11 5.30
N ALA A 92 14.13 -6.40 5.21
CA ALA A 92 14.22 -7.09 3.92
C ALA A 92 12.87 -7.16 3.19
N ASP A 93 11.78 -7.16 3.96
CA ASP A 93 10.39 -7.12 3.52
C ASP A 93 9.89 -5.72 3.16
N GLU A 94 10.69 -4.66 3.36
CA GLU A 94 10.29 -3.32 2.95
C GLU A 94 10.05 -3.27 1.44
N CYS A 95 8.95 -2.63 1.03
CA CYS A 95 8.64 -2.41 -0.37
C CYS A 95 9.61 -1.33 -0.93
N PRO A 96 10.50 -1.67 -1.90
CA PRO A 96 11.57 -0.79 -2.35
C PRO A 96 11.07 0.30 -3.30
N TYR A 97 9.87 0.15 -3.85
CA TYR A 97 9.33 1.04 -4.87
C TYR A 97 8.77 2.34 -4.26
N PRO A 98 8.93 3.48 -4.93
CA PRO A 98 8.39 4.75 -4.46
C PRO A 98 6.86 4.74 -4.52
N LYS A 99 6.23 5.31 -3.48
CA LYS A 99 4.79 5.51 -3.40
C LYS A 99 4.47 7.00 -3.62
N PRO A 100 3.31 7.35 -4.22
CA PRO A 100 2.28 6.44 -4.75
C PRO A 100 2.75 5.70 -6.01
N PHE A 101 2.14 4.55 -6.31
CA PHE A 101 2.49 3.77 -7.50
C PHE A 101 1.86 4.43 -8.73
N PRO A 102 2.62 4.59 -9.84
CA PRO A 102 2.07 5.18 -11.06
C PRO A 102 1.03 4.26 -11.72
N PRO A 103 0.10 4.80 -12.53
CA PRO A 103 -0.77 3.99 -13.37
C PRO A 103 0.04 3.05 -14.28
N GLY A 104 -0.37 1.79 -14.39
CA GLY A 104 0.35 0.79 -15.21
C GLY A 104 1.71 0.36 -14.66
N PHE A 105 1.98 0.57 -13.37
CA PHE A 105 3.21 0.11 -12.72
C PHE A 105 3.38 -1.42 -12.85
N VAL A 106 4.56 -1.85 -13.34
CA VAL A 106 4.89 -3.27 -13.60
C VAL A 106 6.25 -3.70 -13.05
N GLU A 107 6.98 -2.83 -12.34
CA GLU A 107 8.36 -3.13 -11.93
C GLU A 107 8.46 -4.18 -10.83
N CYS A 108 7.39 -4.40 -10.06
CA CYS A 108 7.33 -5.46 -9.06
C CYS A 108 6.60 -6.68 -9.62
N PRO A 109 7.23 -7.88 -9.63
CA PRO A 109 6.61 -9.09 -10.17
C PRO A 109 5.42 -9.58 -9.33
N ALA A 110 5.33 -9.12 -8.08
CA ALA A 110 4.21 -9.39 -7.19
C ALA A 110 3.25 -8.19 -7.05
N TYR A 111 3.32 -7.20 -7.95
CA TYR A 111 2.42 -6.06 -7.86
C TYR A 111 0.98 -6.44 -8.18
N GLU A 112 0.13 -6.28 -7.19
CA GLU A 112 -1.31 -6.34 -7.36
C GLU A 112 -1.93 -4.96 -7.14
N ALA A 113 -2.21 -4.25 -8.24
CA ALA A 113 -2.82 -2.92 -8.22
C ALA A 113 -4.17 -2.92 -7.49
N THR A 114 -4.31 -2.06 -6.48
CA THR A 114 -5.56 -1.76 -5.78
C THR A 114 -5.64 -0.26 -5.49
N GLN A 115 -6.85 0.26 -5.25
CA GLN A 115 -7.04 1.66 -4.90
C GLN A 115 -7.23 1.82 -3.40
N MET A 116 -6.59 2.83 -2.83
CA MET A 116 -6.80 3.24 -1.44
C MET A 116 -7.31 4.68 -1.42
N VAL A 117 -8.40 4.92 -0.69
CA VAL A 117 -8.86 6.28 -0.41
C VAL A 117 -7.98 6.87 0.68
N THR A 118 -7.28 7.94 0.33
CA THR A 118 -6.46 8.68 1.30
C THR A 118 -7.35 9.62 2.10
N LEU A 119 -7.03 9.76 3.40
CA LEU A 119 -7.74 10.63 4.33
C LEU A 119 -6.83 11.75 4.80
N ASP A 120 -7.40 12.93 5.08
CA ASP A 120 -6.71 13.99 5.81
C ASP A 120 -6.64 13.70 7.32
N ILE A 121 -5.98 14.58 8.08
CA ILE A 121 -5.88 14.45 9.55
C ILE A 121 -7.23 14.55 10.29
N SER A 122 -8.28 14.99 9.59
CA SER A 122 -9.66 15.08 10.07
C SER A 122 -10.52 13.92 9.56
N HIS A 123 -9.90 12.87 8.99
CA HIS A 123 -10.55 11.71 8.39
C HIS A 123 -11.44 12.01 7.17
N ARG A 124 -11.17 13.11 6.46
CA ARG A 124 -11.89 13.46 5.22
C ARG A 124 -11.19 12.87 4.00
N PRO A 125 -11.92 12.30 3.04
CA PRO A 125 -11.33 11.79 1.80
C PRO A 125 -10.60 12.88 1.01
N LEU A 126 -9.35 12.61 0.62
CA LEU A 126 -8.52 13.46 -0.24
C LEU A 126 -8.47 12.96 -1.69
N GLY A 127 -8.92 11.73 -1.95
CA GLY A 127 -8.90 11.08 -3.25
C GLY A 127 -8.33 9.66 -3.17
N ALA A 128 -8.48 8.91 -4.27
CA ALA A 128 -7.95 7.56 -4.38
C ALA A 128 -6.55 7.56 -5.00
N VAL A 129 -5.65 6.75 -4.44
CA VAL A 129 -4.30 6.50 -4.99
C VAL A 129 -4.13 5.02 -5.29
N TRP A 130 -3.34 4.71 -6.32
CA TRP A 130 -2.94 3.33 -6.60
C TRP A 130 -1.92 2.86 -5.56
N THR A 131 -2.18 1.70 -4.99
CA THR A 131 -1.33 0.97 -4.05
C THR A 131 -1.25 -0.50 -4.43
N CYS A 132 -0.41 -1.25 -3.73
CA CYS A 132 -0.32 -2.69 -3.87
C CYS A 132 -1.16 -3.37 -2.78
N ARG A 133 -1.91 -4.42 -3.14
CA ARG A 133 -2.65 -5.28 -2.21
C ARG A 133 -1.76 -5.83 -1.08
N HIS A 134 -0.50 -6.11 -1.39
CA HIS A 134 0.45 -6.68 -0.43
C HIS A 134 1.15 -5.64 0.44
N LEU A 135 0.84 -4.34 0.30
CA LEU A 135 1.49 -3.28 1.06
C LEU A 135 0.84 -3.10 2.43
N GLU A 136 1.59 -3.39 3.49
CA GLU A 136 1.17 -3.23 4.88
C GLU A 136 1.98 -2.13 5.57
N SER A 137 1.39 -1.50 6.58
CA SER A 137 2.12 -0.60 7.47
C SER A 137 2.67 -1.39 8.66
N ARG A 138 4.00 -1.46 8.81
CA ARG A 138 4.65 -2.11 9.95
C ARG A 138 5.52 -1.13 10.74
N LEU A 139 5.63 -1.38 12.04
CA LEU A 139 6.51 -0.60 12.91
C LEU A 139 7.96 -1.08 12.72
N MET A 140 8.89 -0.14 12.54
CA MET A 140 10.31 -0.45 12.46
C MET A 140 10.78 -1.09 13.77
N PRO A 141 11.52 -2.22 13.71
CA PRO A 141 12.02 -2.88 14.91
C PRO A 141 12.81 -1.93 15.81
N ASN A 142 12.56 -1.99 17.12
CA ASN A 142 13.22 -1.15 18.14
C ASN A 142 12.96 0.36 18.00
N THR A 143 11.82 0.75 17.42
CA THR A 143 11.35 2.14 17.40
C THR A 143 9.87 2.20 17.76
N ASP A 144 9.44 3.27 18.44
CA ASP A 144 8.04 3.40 18.89
C ASP A 144 7.14 4.17 17.89
N TYR A 145 7.73 4.86 16.91
CA TYR A 145 6.99 5.82 16.07
C TYR A 145 7.39 5.79 14.59
N ARG A 146 8.30 4.91 14.18
CA ARG A 146 8.75 4.86 12.79
C ARG A 146 8.06 3.71 12.07
N TRP A 147 7.19 4.04 11.15
CA TRP A 147 6.49 3.08 10.30
C TRP A 147 7.20 2.95 8.95
N TYR A 148 7.07 1.79 8.33
CA TYR A 148 7.51 1.54 6.97
C TYR A 148 6.47 0.71 6.21
N GLY A 149 6.50 0.81 4.88
CA GLY A 149 5.65 0.01 4.02
C GLY A 149 6.28 -1.35 3.77
N ALA A 150 5.80 -2.37 4.47
CA ALA A 150 6.24 -3.75 4.31
C ALA A 150 5.43 -4.46 3.22
N CYS A 151 6.00 -5.49 2.62
CA CYS A 151 5.28 -6.40 1.74
C CYS A 151 4.86 -7.64 2.53
N ALA A 152 3.56 -7.95 2.54
CA ALA A 152 2.99 -9.14 3.19
C ALA A 152 3.67 -10.45 2.73
N ILE A 153 4.03 -10.52 1.45
CA ILE A 153 4.75 -11.67 0.85
C ILE A 153 6.16 -11.82 1.42
N GLY A 154 6.79 -10.71 1.83
CA GLY A 154 8.16 -10.68 2.37
C GLY A 154 9.16 -9.98 1.46
N ASP A 155 10.37 -10.52 1.42
CA ASP A 155 11.51 -9.92 0.74
C ASP A 155 11.46 -10.04 -0.80
N ALA A 156 12.51 -9.55 -1.47
CA ALA A 156 12.60 -9.57 -2.93
C ALA A 156 12.59 -11.00 -3.53
N GLU A 157 13.15 -11.99 -2.82
CA GLU A 157 13.16 -13.37 -3.29
C GLU A 157 11.81 -14.04 -3.08
N ALA A 158 11.18 -13.81 -1.93
CA ALA A 158 9.82 -14.27 -1.66
C ALA A 158 8.82 -13.76 -2.71
N ARG A 159 8.92 -12.47 -3.09
CA ARG A 159 8.09 -11.89 -4.17
C ARG A 159 8.30 -12.57 -5.52
N ARG A 160 9.56 -12.88 -5.88
CA ARG A 160 9.85 -13.61 -7.12
C ARG A 160 9.32 -15.04 -7.08
N ARG A 161 9.53 -15.77 -5.97
CA ARG A 161 9.03 -17.14 -5.80
C ARG A 161 7.50 -17.19 -5.84
N TRP A 162 6.83 -16.27 -5.15
CA TRP A 162 5.37 -16.17 -5.16
C TRP A 162 4.84 -15.87 -6.57
N SER A 163 5.45 -14.91 -7.27
CA SER A 163 5.06 -14.56 -8.65
C SER A 163 5.28 -15.72 -9.61
N ALA A 164 6.41 -16.42 -9.51
CA ALA A 164 6.71 -17.59 -10.32
C ALA A 164 5.77 -18.78 -10.05
N ALA A 165 5.36 -18.98 -8.79
CA ALA A 165 4.42 -20.04 -8.43
C ALA A 165 3.02 -19.81 -9.01
N ILE A 166 2.60 -18.55 -9.16
CA ILE A 166 1.29 -18.19 -9.71
C ILE A 166 1.32 -18.10 -11.25
N GLY A 167 2.41 -17.56 -11.81
CA GLY A 167 2.57 -17.29 -13.23
C GLY A 167 2.20 -15.85 -13.60
N ALA A 168 3.02 -15.21 -14.45
CA ALA A 168 2.86 -13.81 -14.82
C ALA A 168 1.54 -13.52 -15.56
N ASP A 169 1.16 -14.40 -16.50
CA ASP A 169 -0.09 -14.26 -17.26
C ASP A 169 -1.31 -14.38 -16.33
N ARG A 170 -1.27 -15.34 -15.42
CA ARG A 170 -2.31 -15.54 -14.40
C ARG A 170 -2.45 -14.31 -13.51
N LEU A 171 -1.35 -13.71 -13.06
CA LEU A 171 -1.35 -12.48 -12.27
C LEU A 171 -1.92 -11.29 -13.04
N TYR A 172 -1.61 -11.19 -14.33
CA TYR A 172 -2.15 -10.14 -15.19
C TYR A 172 -3.68 -10.26 -15.31
N GLU A 173 -4.20 -11.45 -15.63
CA GLU A 173 -5.65 -11.71 -15.73
C GLU A 173 -6.38 -11.44 -14.41
N ILE A 174 -5.82 -11.90 -13.29
CA ILE A 174 -6.33 -11.60 -11.96
C ILE A 174 -6.37 -10.09 -11.69
N SER A 175 -5.32 -9.37 -12.07
CA SER A 175 -5.26 -7.91 -11.89
C SER A 175 -6.30 -7.18 -12.74
N GLN A 176 -6.50 -7.61 -14.00
CA GLN A 176 -7.53 -7.04 -14.88
C GLN A 176 -8.92 -7.29 -14.30
N LEU A 177 -9.24 -8.54 -13.94
CA LEU A 177 -10.52 -8.90 -13.33
C LEU A 177 -10.80 -8.08 -12.07
N ARG A 178 -9.80 -7.89 -11.19
CA ARG A 178 -9.96 -7.06 -9.98
C ARG A 178 -10.24 -5.60 -10.32
N GLN A 179 -9.58 -5.03 -11.33
CA GLN A 179 -9.84 -3.65 -11.75
C GLN A 179 -11.27 -3.48 -12.24
N GLU A 180 -11.79 -4.43 -13.02
CA GLU A 180 -13.19 -4.43 -13.46
C GLU A 180 -14.17 -4.53 -12.28
N VAL A 181 -13.92 -5.46 -11.36
CA VAL A 181 -14.72 -5.63 -10.13
C VAL A 181 -14.72 -4.33 -9.31
N SER A 182 -13.55 -3.71 -9.12
CA SER A 182 -13.42 -2.45 -8.38
C SER A 182 -14.14 -1.29 -9.05
N ALA A 183 -14.11 -1.23 -10.39
CA ALA A 183 -14.80 -0.19 -11.16
C ALA A 183 -16.33 -0.33 -11.02
N VAL A 184 -16.84 -1.57 -11.04
CA VAL A 184 -18.28 -1.86 -10.84
C VAL A 184 -18.70 -1.62 -9.39
N SER A 185 -17.90 -2.03 -8.40
CA SER A 185 -18.28 -1.93 -6.98
C SER A 185 -18.23 -0.51 -6.43
N GLY A 186 -17.36 0.36 -6.95
CA GLY A 186 -17.12 1.71 -6.44
C GLY A 186 -18.39 2.54 -6.19
N PRO A 187 -19.27 2.74 -7.19
CA PRO A 187 -20.50 3.52 -7.03
C PRO A 187 -21.45 2.98 -5.95
N TYR A 188 -21.59 1.66 -5.85
CA TYR A 188 -22.46 1.02 -4.84
C TYR A 188 -21.90 1.18 -3.43
N ILE A 189 -20.59 1.02 -3.26
CA ILE A 189 -19.91 1.24 -1.97
C ILE A 189 -20.12 2.69 -1.50
N GLN A 190 -19.99 3.67 -2.40
CA GLN A 190 -20.24 5.07 -2.05
C GLN A 190 -21.68 5.31 -1.58
N ARG A 191 -22.68 4.78 -2.31
CA ARG A 191 -24.09 4.88 -1.92
C ARG A 191 -24.37 4.24 -0.55
N LEU A 192 -23.75 3.10 -0.26
CA LEU A 192 -23.86 2.45 1.06
C LEU A 192 -23.23 3.29 2.18
N ILE A 193 -22.08 3.92 1.93
CA ILE A 193 -21.45 4.84 2.91
C ILE A 193 -22.36 6.03 3.21
N GLU A 194 -22.99 6.62 2.19
CA GLU A 194 -23.93 7.73 2.35
C GLU A 194 -25.15 7.33 3.20
N LEU A 195 -25.75 6.17 2.91
CA LEU A 195 -26.87 5.63 3.69
C LEU A 195 -26.48 5.38 5.15
N LYS A 196 -25.28 4.81 5.40
CA LYS A 196 -24.76 4.59 6.76
C LYS A 196 -24.54 5.88 7.54
N ARG A 197 -24.03 6.93 6.87
CA ARG A 197 -23.86 8.24 7.51
C ARG A 197 -25.20 8.88 7.86
N ALA A 198 -26.21 8.74 6.98
CA ALA A 198 -27.55 9.23 7.23
C ALA A 198 -28.21 8.53 8.44
N GLU A 199 -28.05 7.21 8.57
CA GLU A 199 -28.55 6.43 9.72
C GLU A 199 -27.97 6.90 11.07
N GLN A 200 -26.71 7.36 11.08
CA GLN A 200 -26.05 7.85 12.29
C GLN A 200 -26.50 9.28 12.69
N SER A 201 -27.10 10.06 11.79
CA SER A 201 -27.33 11.49 11.97
C SER A 201 -28.73 11.88 12.47
N GLU A 202 -29.82 11.19 12.09
CA GLU A 202 -31.20 11.40 12.60
C GLU A 202 -32.20 10.40 11.95
N ALA A 203 -33.18 9.90 12.72
CA ALA A 203 -34.38 9.13 12.33
C ALA A 203 -34.30 8.17 11.11
N ARG A 204 -33.82 6.94 11.35
CA ARG A 204 -33.96 5.69 10.56
C ARG A 204 -34.57 5.82 9.13
N PRO A 205 -33.73 5.78 8.09
CA PRO A 205 -34.06 5.05 6.86
C PRO A 205 -34.02 3.53 7.16
N GLY A 206 -35.00 2.78 6.67
CA GLY A 206 -35.15 1.36 7.01
C GLY A 206 -34.11 0.46 6.34
N VAL A 207 -33.72 -0.60 7.03
CA VAL A 207 -32.89 -1.75 6.57
C VAL A 207 -33.15 -2.14 5.10
N GLY A 208 -34.37 -1.97 4.59
CA GLY A 208 -34.73 -2.22 3.20
C GLY A 208 -34.03 -1.35 2.15
N GLN A 209 -33.58 -0.13 2.46
CA GLN A 209 -32.86 0.72 1.50
C GLN A 209 -31.43 0.21 1.24
N MET A 210 -30.71 -0.19 2.29
CA MET A 210 -29.38 -0.80 2.13
C MET A 210 -29.49 -2.13 1.37
N GLN A 211 -30.49 -2.95 1.70
CA GLN A 211 -30.70 -4.23 1.02
C GLN A 211 -30.97 -4.05 -0.48
N GLY A 212 -31.75 -3.04 -0.87
CA GLY A 212 -31.97 -2.72 -2.29
C GLY A 212 -30.69 -2.40 -3.04
N VAL A 213 -29.77 -1.63 -2.43
CA VAL A 213 -28.46 -1.32 -3.03
C VAL A 213 -27.60 -2.58 -3.14
N VAL A 214 -27.63 -3.45 -2.14
CA VAL A 214 -26.92 -4.75 -2.17
C VAL A 214 -27.44 -5.63 -3.29
N ASP A 215 -28.76 -5.71 -3.49
CA ASP A 215 -29.36 -6.55 -4.52
C ASP A 215 -29.07 -6.04 -5.95
N GLU A 216 -29.10 -4.72 -6.14
CA GLU A 216 -28.64 -4.07 -7.39
C GLU A 216 -27.16 -4.38 -7.66
N PHE A 217 -26.30 -4.24 -6.64
CA PHE A 217 -24.88 -4.54 -6.72
C PHE A 217 -24.61 -6.02 -7.08
N MET A 218 -25.28 -6.95 -6.41
CA MET A 218 -25.12 -8.38 -6.67
C MET A 218 -25.59 -8.77 -8.07
N THR A 219 -26.62 -8.09 -8.59
CA THR A 219 -27.10 -8.29 -9.97
C THR A 219 -26.04 -7.86 -10.99
N GLU A 220 -25.44 -6.68 -10.83
CA GLU A 220 -24.41 -6.21 -11.75
C GLU A 220 -23.12 -7.01 -11.62
N MET A 221 -22.74 -7.42 -10.40
CA MET A 221 -21.59 -8.30 -10.18
C MET A 221 -21.79 -9.66 -10.86
N MET A 222 -22.98 -10.25 -10.73
CA MET A 222 -23.31 -11.49 -11.42
C MET A 222 -23.20 -11.34 -12.94
N ARG A 223 -23.68 -10.23 -13.50
CA ARG A 223 -23.56 -9.92 -14.94
C ARG A 223 -22.09 -9.83 -15.37
N LEU A 224 -21.27 -9.12 -14.61
CA LEU A 224 -19.83 -8.98 -14.86
C LEU A 224 -19.14 -10.36 -14.84
N LEU A 225 -19.26 -11.08 -13.73
CA LEU A 225 -18.57 -12.37 -13.53
C LEU A 225 -19.04 -13.44 -14.51
N GLN A 226 -20.31 -13.42 -14.92
CA GLN A 226 -20.81 -14.29 -16.00
C GLN A 226 -20.18 -13.95 -17.34
N SER A 227 -20.04 -12.66 -17.69
CA SER A 227 -19.38 -12.26 -18.93
C SER A 227 -17.88 -12.62 -18.95
N ARG A 228 -17.26 -12.72 -17.77
CA ARG A 228 -15.87 -13.16 -17.57
C ARG A 228 -15.71 -14.64 -17.22
N LYS A 229 -16.73 -15.47 -17.45
CA LYS A 229 -16.71 -16.88 -17.07
C LYS A 229 -15.51 -17.65 -17.63
N ALA A 230 -15.13 -17.42 -18.89
CA ALA A 230 -13.98 -18.10 -19.49
C ALA A 230 -12.67 -17.81 -18.74
N VAL A 231 -12.43 -16.53 -18.43
CA VAL A 231 -11.27 -16.09 -17.64
C VAL A 231 -11.31 -16.70 -16.24
N LEU A 232 -12.48 -16.72 -15.59
CA LEU A 232 -12.65 -17.36 -14.28
C LEU A 232 -12.31 -18.85 -14.31
N ASP A 233 -12.74 -19.56 -15.35
CA ASP A 233 -12.45 -20.99 -15.50
C ASP A 233 -10.95 -21.24 -15.72
N GLU A 234 -10.28 -20.44 -16.56
CA GLU A 234 -8.82 -20.48 -16.76
C GLU A 234 -8.05 -20.16 -15.48
N LEU A 235 -8.57 -19.25 -14.67
CA LEU A 235 -8.01 -18.90 -13.38
C LEU A 235 -8.31 -19.94 -12.29
N HIS A 236 -9.10 -21.00 -12.54
CA HIS A 236 -9.60 -21.93 -11.53
C HIS A 236 -10.42 -21.26 -10.42
N LEU A 237 -11.19 -20.22 -10.76
CA LEU A 237 -12.06 -19.47 -9.85
C LEU A 237 -13.53 -19.83 -10.11
N PRO A 238 -14.14 -20.78 -9.36
CA PRO A 238 -15.51 -21.17 -9.63
C PRO A 238 -16.47 -20.00 -9.45
N LEU A 239 -17.24 -19.67 -10.50
CA LEU A 239 -18.18 -18.53 -10.51
C LEU A 239 -19.07 -18.46 -9.26
N ARG A 240 -19.59 -19.60 -8.80
CA ARG A 240 -20.41 -19.69 -7.58
C ARG A 240 -19.65 -19.28 -6.33
N ALA A 241 -18.41 -19.75 -6.17
CA ALA A 241 -17.56 -19.41 -5.02
C ALA A 241 -17.20 -17.92 -5.02
N VAL A 242 -16.90 -17.35 -6.19
CA VAL A 242 -16.62 -15.90 -6.32
C VAL A 242 -17.86 -15.07 -5.98
N LEU A 243 -19.05 -15.44 -6.45
CA LEU A 243 -20.28 -14.73 -6.12
C LEU A 243 -20.60 -14.81 -4.62
N GLN A 244 -20.40 -15.97 -4.00
CA GLN A 244 -20.56 -16.11 -2.56
C GLN A 244 -19.55 -15.25 -1.78
N LEU A 245 -18.29 -15.21 -2.24
CA LEU A 245 -17.28 -14.34 -1.66
C LEU A 245 -17.71 -12.87 -1.71
N VAL A 246 -18.19 -12.40 -2.86
CA VAL A 246 -18.67 -11.01 -2.99
C VAL A 246 -19.87 -10.75 -2.08
N ARG A 247 -20.81 -11.70 -1.97
CA ARG A 247 -21.97 -11.57 -1.08
C ARG A 247 -21.55 -11.44 0.39
N VAL A 248 -20.66 -12.30 0.84
CA VAL A 248 -20.12 -12.25 2.22
C VAL A 248 -19.38 -10.93 2.47
N ALA A 249 -18.62 -10.44 1.48
CA ALA A 249 -17.91 -9.17 1.59
C ALA A 249 -18.87 -7.99 1.77
N ILE A 250 -19.93 -7.92 0.96
CA ILE A 250 -20.87 -6.79 1.00
C ILE A 250 -21.81 -6.85 2.21
N ASP A 251 -22.25 -8.04 2.62
CA ASP A 251 -23.07 -8.20 3.84
C ASP A 251 -22.27 -7.77 5.07
N ARG A 252 -21.02 -8.25 5.18
CA ARG A 252 -20.11 -7.82 6.25
C ARG A 252 -19.84 -6.33 6.20
N PHE A 253 -19.66 -5.77 5.00
CA PHE A 253 -19.53 -4.33 4.85
C PHE A 253 -20.75 -3.66 5.45
N VAL A 254 -21.98 -4.03 5.09
CA VAL A 254 -23.22 -3.45 5.62
C VAL A 254 -23.32 -3.57 7.14
N GLU A 255 -23.05 -4.75 7.70
CA GLU A 255 -23.15 -5.03 9.14
C GLU A 255 -22.10 -4.29 9.99
N GLN A 256 -20.88 -4.08 9.47
CA GLN A 256 -19.79 -3.44 10.19
C GLN A 256 -19.84 -1.90 10.13
N GLY A 257 -19.31 -1.21 11.15
CA GLY A 257 -19.14 0.25 11.11
C GLY A 257 -18.14 0.69 10.03
N LEU A 258 -18.04 2.00 9.75
CA LEU A 258 -17.13 2.57 8.73
C LEU A 258 -15.62 2.38 9.04
N SER A 259 -15.27 1.72 10.15
CA SER A 259 -13.91 1.41 10.53
C SER A 259 -13.55 0.05 9.95
N GLU A 260 -12.71 0.01 8.93
CA GLU A 260 -12.17 -1.24 8.36
C GLU A 260 -11.36 -2.01 9.40
N PRO A 261 -11.76 -3.21 9.85
CA PRO A 261 -10.79 -4.20 10.24
C PRO A 261 -10.30 -4.90 8.98
N GLU A 262 -8.99 -5.11 8.89
CA GLU A 262 -8.34 -6.10 8.04
C GLU A 262 -9.27 -7.30 7.77
N TRP A 263 -9.88 -7.33 6.58
CA TRP A 263 -10.86 -8.36 6.24
C TRP A 263 -10.15 -9.51 5.54
N GLU A 264 -10.05 -10.63 6.25
CA GLU A 264 -9.69 -11.90 5.65
C GLU A 264 -10.93 -12.64 5.15
N VAL A 265 -10.75 -13.37 4.04
CA VAL A 265 -11.79 -14.26 3.51
C VAL A 265 -12.08 -15.37 4.54
N PRO A 266 -13.35 -15.59 4.93
CA PRO A 266 -13.71 -16.66 5.87
C PRO A 266 -13.37 -18.05 5.34
N ASP A 267 -13.01 -18.97 6.24
CA ASP A 267 -12.60 -20.34 5.88
C ASP A 267 -13.72 -21.11 5.16
N GLU A 268 -14.98 -20.86 5.50
CA GLU A 268 -16.15 -21.46 4.85
C GLU A 268 -16.28 -21.07 3.37
N VAL A 269 -15.74 -19.91 3.01
CA VAL A 269 -15.69 -19.44 1.62
C VAL A 269 -14.41 -19.94 0.94
N LEU A 270 -13.27 -19.91 1.64
CA LEU A 270 -11.99 -20.40 1.12
C LEU A 270 -12.01 -21.88 0.75
N THR A 271 -12.73 -22.71 1.50
CA THR A 271 -12.87 -24.16 1.23
C THR A 271 -13.52 -24.46 -0.12
N GLN A 272 -14.28 -23.51 -0.69
CA GLN A 272 -14.91 -23.64 -2.01
C GLN A 272 -13.96 -23.39 -3.16
N PHE A 273 -12.79 -22.81 -2.89
CA PHE A 273 -11.74 -22.63 -3.87
C PHE A 273 -10.78 -23.83 -3.87
N PRO A 274 -10.25 -24.21 -5.04
CA PRO A 274 -9.15 -25.17 -5.17
C PRO A 274 -7.91 -24.78 -4.36
N ASP A 275 -7.08 -25.75 -3.99
CA ASP A 275 -5.92 -25.51 -3.11
C ASP A 275 -4.89 -24.54 -3.70
N ASP A 276 -4.71 -24.52 -5.02
CA ASP A 276 -3.81 -23.59 -5.73
C ASP A 276 -4.28 -22.12 -5.61
N ILE A 277 -5.59 -21.91 -5.42
CA ILE A 277 -6.18 -20.58 -5.20
C ILE A 277 -6.13 -20.14 -3.74
N ARG A 278 -6.23 -21.07 -2.78
CA ARG A 278 -6.22 -20.71 -1.36
C ARG A 278 -4.93 -19.98 -0.97
N SER A 279 -3.79 -20.38 -1.53
CA SER A 279 -2.50 -19.70 -1.32
C SER A 279 -2.44 -18.28 -1.89
N TYR A 280 -3.31 -17.92 -2.82
CA TYR A 280 -3.41 -16.56 -3.34
C TYR A 280 -4.17 -15.63 -2.38
N PHE A 281 -5.20 -16.14 -1.68
CA PHE A 281 -5.93 -15.35 -0.68
C PHE A 281 -5.15 -15.15 0.61
N ARG A 282 -4.35 -16.15 1.02
CA ARG A 282 -3.46 -16.08 2.17
C ARG A 282 -2.03 -16.37 1.73
N PRO A 283 -1.27 -15.36 1.24
CA PRO A 283 0.13 -15.55 0.89
C PRO A 283 0.88 -15.97 2.16
N ARG A 284 1.40 -17.20 2.20
CA ARG A 284 2.18 -17.72 3.35
C ARG A 284 3.32 -16.75 3.64
N GLN A 285 3.37 -16.21 4.85
CA GLN A 285 4.52 -15.45 5.32
C GLN A 285 5.74 -16.38 5.33
N ALA A 286 6.84 -15.95 4.72
CA ALA A 286 8.13 -16.64 4.83
C ALA A 286 8.58 -16.58 6.30
N GLY A 287 8.22 -17.61 7.08
CA GLY A 287 8.47 -17.67 8.52
C GLY A 287 7.50 -18.57 9.31
N ASP A 288 6.32 -18.91 8.76
CA ASP A 288 5.39 -19.83 9.42
C ASP A 288 5.81 -21.30 9.19
N GLY A 289 6.88 -21.67 9.87
CA GLY A 289 7.40 -23.02 9.96
C GLY A 289 6.50 -23.90 10.83
N ARG A 290 5.51 -24.54 10.21
CA ARG A 290 5.11 -25.90 10.59
C ARG A 290 5.56 -26.85 9.50
N ASP A 291 6.88 -26.98 9.40
CA ASP A 291 7.49 -28.15 8.79
C ASP A 291 7.53 -29.24 9.87
N LYS A 292 6.37 -29.88 10.12
CA LYS A 292 6.37 -31.21 10.72
C LYS A 292 6.52 -32.17 9.54
N LEU A 293 7.77 -32.38 9.16
CA LEU A 293 8.19 -33.55 8.42
C LEU A 293 7.68 -34.77 9.17
N ASP A 294 6.78 -35.48 8.51
CA ASP A 294 6.28 -36.79 8.86
C ASP A 294 7.43 -37.79 8.73
N HIS A 295 8.24 -37.93 9.80
CA HIS A 295 9.10 -39.09 9.98
C HIS A 295 8.21 -40.26 10.42
N THR A 296 7.57 -40.90 9.44
CA THR A 296 7.16 -42.30 9.58
C THR A 296 8.41 -43.16 9.35
N ASP A 297 9.22 -43.28 10.40
CA ASP A 297 10.21 -44.36 10.45
C ASP A 297 9.45 -45.67 10.68
N GLY A 298 9.19 -46.36 9.58
CA GLY A 298 8.93 -47.78 9.60
C GLY A 298 10.23 -48.51 9.92
N GLU A 299 10.30 -49.12 11.11
CA GLU A 299 11.31 -50.13 11.41
C GLU A 299 10.59 -51.42 11.80
N THR A 300 10.59 -52.34 10.84
CA THR A 300 10.30 -53.75 11.04
C THR A 300 11.64 -54.45 11.23
N ALA A 301 11.86 -55.01 12.42
CA ALA A 301 12.66 -56.21 12.68
C ALA A 301 12.35 -56.70 14.10
#